data_AF-A0A1S8C9V6-F1
#
_entry.id   AF-A0A1S8C9V6-F1
#
_cell.length_a   1.000
_cell.length_b   1.000
_cell.length_c   1.000
_cell.angle_alpha   90.00
_cell.angle_beta   90.00
_cell.angle_gamma   90.00
#
_symmetry.space_group_name_H-M   'P 1'
#
loop_
_entity.id
_entity.type
_entity.pdbx_description
1 polymer ?
#
loop_
_entity_poly.entity_id
_entity_poly.type
_entity_poly.pdbx_seq_one_letter_code
_entity_poly.pdbx_strand_id
1 'polypeptide(L)'
;MARRPGRGAATGWFGVRTARPPAALPSPAARARQDAPGSAAGAVSDSGAVSDSGATSRDAPRRVPARPVVPPVRLPGEEPFVPWAPGSAGEPRDLRRLADPTTARLVREVLVDGIAAEGPVHRERLARRAARAFEVPRLTDARMAELLALLPDPAAEWFWPEGVDPASWTGFRRQGSAGDRPLEHVPPEEIGNAMVALLRSSGGLALEQLVAQTLAVFGHRRLHPVLMPALEAGLAQAVRAGRVTRAGTGQPITATEAVGAGFFAGA
;
A
#
# COMPACT_ATOMS: atom_id res chain seq x y z
N MET A 1 40.35 -46.42 18.46
CA MET A 1 39.68 -46.08 19.73
C MET A 1 40.18 -44.72 20.19
N ALA A 2 39.28 -43.74 20.19
CA ALA A 2 39.53 -42.35 20.52
C ALA A 2 39.37 -42.10 22.03
N ARG A 3 40.11 -41.13 22.58
CA ARG A 3 39.59 -40.18 23.58
C ARG A 3 40.54 -39.00 23.84
N ARG A 4 40.03 -37.83 23.39
CA ARG A 4 40.08 -36.47 23.96
C ARG A 4 41.41 -35.69 24.04
N PRO A 5 41.47 -34.52 23.40
CA PRO A 5 42.21 -33.36 23.91
C PRO A 5 41.33 -32.53 24.85
N GLY A 6 41.98 -31.88 25.82
CA GLY A 6 41.37 -30.99 26.80
C GLY A 6 41.51 -29.50 26.46
N ARG A 7 40.57 -28.72 27.05
CA ARG A 7 40.65 -27.35 27.59
C ARG A 7 41.37 -26.28 26.74
N GLY A 8 40.81 -25.10 26.48
CA GLY A 8 39.64 -24.42 27.00
C GLY A 8 39.83 -22.93 26.66
N ALA A 9 38.97 -22.40 25.80
CA ALA A 9 38.94 -20.98 25.48
C ALA A 9 38.00 -20.27 26.46
N ALA A 10 38.52 -19.28 27.17
CA ALA A 10 37.73 -18.33 27.94
C ALA A 10 38.02 -16.94 27.36
N THR A 11 37.06 -16.37 26.63
CA THR A 11 37.13 -15.00 26.15
C THR A 11 35.78 -14.32 26.31
N GLY A 12 35.72 -13.41 27.27
CA GLY A 12 35.04 -12.11 27.20
C GLY A 12 33.54 -12.10 26.89
N TRP A 13 32.72 -12.15 27.94
CA TRP A 13 31.35 -11.65 27.91
C TRP A 13 31.41 -10.15 28.24
N PHE A 14 31.13 -9.28 27.25
CA PHE A 14 30.90 -7.85 27.48
C PHE A 14 29.49 -7.46 27.08
N GLY A 15 28.91 -6.59 27.91
CA GLY A 15 27.48 -6.38 28.07
C GLY A 15 26.79 -5.61 26.96
N VAL A 16 25.51 -5.93 26.78
CA VAL A 16 24.57 -5.11 26.04
C VAL A 16 23.74 -4.33 27.06
N ARG A 17 23.93 -3.00 27.08
CA ARG A 17 23.06 -2.07 27.80
C ARG A 17 21.70 -2.06 27.11
N THR A 18 20.66 -2.50 27.79
CA THR A 18 19.27 -2.37 27.34
C THR A 18 18.89 -0.89 27.31
N ALA A 19 18.66 -0.34 26.12
CA ALA A 19 18.11 1.00 25.94
C ALA A 19 16.60 0.96 26.22
N ARG A 20 16.14 1.92 27.04
CA ARG A 20 14.75 2.11 27.47
C ARG A 20 13.90 2.67 26.32
N PRO A 21 12.70 2.14 26.04
CA PRO A 21 11.82 2.70 25.00
C PRO A 21 11.21 4.05 25.42
N PRO A 22 11.02 5.01 24.50
CA PRO A 22 10.40 6.30 24.79
C PRO A 22 8.88 6.18 25.00
N ALA A 23 8.37 7.04 25.87
CA ALA A 23 6.97 7.11 26.29
C ALA A 23 6.01 7.51 25.15
N ALA A 24 4.84 6.86 25.12
CA ALA A 24 3.76 7.09 24.18
C ALA A 24 3.16 8.50 24.31
N LEU A 25 2.95 9.18 23.18
CA LEU A 25 2.21 10.43 23.09
C LEU A 25 0.68 10.14 23.04
N PRO A 26 -0.16 10.97 23.69
CA PRO A 26 -1.61 10.76 23.73
C PRO A 26 -2.32 11.18 22.42
N SER A 27 -3.29 10.36 21.98
CA SER A 27 -4.22 10.67 20.88
C SER A 27 -5.26 11.73 21.28
N PRO A 28 -5.58 12.73 20.43
CA PRO A 28 -6.69 13.63 20.66
C PRO A 28 -8.00 13.03 20.13
N ALA A 29 -8.91 12.69 21.05
CA ALA A 29 -10.32 12.48 20.76
C ALA A 29 -11.14 13.71 21.16
N ALA A 30 -12.13 14.01 20.32
CA ALA A 30 -13.41 14.68 20.62
C ALA A 30 -13.41 16.13 21.15
N ARG A 31 -13.96 17.04 20.33
CA ARG A 31 -14.82 18.21 20.64
C ARG A 31 -15.10 18.89 19.27
N ALA A 32 -16.29 19.33 18.88
CA ALA A 32 -17.43 19.80 19.63
C ALA A 32 -18.75 19.58 18.85
N ARG A 33 -19.82 19.30 19.59
CA ARG A 33 -21.21 19.64 19.27
C ARG A 33 -21.73 20.47 20.43
N GLN A 34 -22.40 21.58 20.13
CA GLN A 34 -23.35 22.36 20.94
C GLN A 34 -23.89 23.45 19.98
N ASP A 35 -25.15 23.37 19.53
CA ASP A 35 -26.39 23.93 20.14
C ASP A 35 -26.39 25.48 20.03
N ALA A 36 -27.41 26.20 19.54
CA ALA A 36 -28.87 26.06 19.58
C ALA A 36 -29.52 27.07 18.56
N PRO A 37 -30.77 27.56 18.70
CA PRO A 37 -32.09 26.92 18.72
C PRO A 37 -33.03 27.43 17.59
N GLY A 38 -34.24 26.85 17.52
CA GLY A 38 -35.25 27.12 16.48
C GLY A 38 -36.09 28.38 16.66
N SER A 39 -36.92 28.65 15.64
CA SER A 39 -38.12 29.48 15.75
C SER A 39 -39.16 29.06 14.71
N ALA A 40 -40.42 29.26 15.09
CA ALA A 40 -41.62 28.57 14.65
C ALA A 40 -42.26 29.11 13.36
N ALA A 41 -43.26 28.35 12.91
CA ALA A 41 -44.13 28.59 11.78
C ALA A 41 -45.00 29.86 11.90
N GLY A 42 -45.35 30.41 10.74
CA GLY A 42 -46.43 31.37 10.57
C GLY A 42 -46.73 31.56 9.08
N ALA A 43 -47.84 30.99 8.62
CA ALA A 43 -48.39 31.19 7.27
C ALA A 43 -49.35 32.38 7.28
N VAL A 44 -49.32 33.21 6.23
CA VAL A 44 -50.49 33.89 5.65
C VAL A 44 -50.17 34.34 4.23
N SER A 45 -51.12 34.09 3.33
CA SER A 45 -51.17 34.56 1.94
C SER A 45 -51.58 36.03 1.87
N ASP A 46 -51.03 36.79 0.91
CA ASP A 46 -51.82 37.76 0.14
C ASP A 46 -51.20 38.01 -1.24
N SER A 47 -52.07 38.21 -2.23
CA SER A 47 -51.76 38.43 -3.64
C SER A 47 -51.46 39.90 -3.93
N GLY A 48 -50.56 40.16 -4.88
CA GLY A 48 -50.35 41.50 -5.42
C GLY A 48 -49.42 41.49 -6.62
N ALA A 49 -50.01 41.45 -7.82
CA ALA A 49 -49.29 41.59 -9.08
C ALA A 49 -48.83 43.04 -9.29
N VAL A 50 -47.54 43.25 -9.57
CA VAL A 50 -47.10 44.33 -10.46
C VAL A 50 -45.79 43.93 -11.13
N SER A 51 -45.79 43.98 -12.46
CA SER A 51 -44.61 43.87 -13.31
C SER A 51 -43.70 45.08 -13.11
N ASP A 52 -42.40 44.85 -12.96
CA ASP A 52 -41.38 45.81 -13.39
C ASP A 52 -40.24 45.09 -14.11
N SER A 53 -39.87 45.64 -15.26
CA SER A 53 -38.88 45.13 -16.18
C SER A 53 -37.50 45.64 -15.77
N GLY A 54 -36.62 44.74 -15.37
CA GLY A 54 -35.21 45.05 -15.11
C GLY A 54 -34.30 43.96 -15.67
N ALA A 55 -33.80 44.19 -16.87
CA ALA A 55 -32.80 43.34 -17.51
C ALA A 55 -31.48 43.34 -16.71
N THR A 56 -31.06 42.16 -16.24
CA THR A 56 -29.64 41.76 -16.27
C THR A 56 -29.58 40.26 -16.51
N SER A 57 -29.22 39.88 -17.73
CA SER A 57 -28.89 38.51 -18.09
C SER A 57 -27.70 38.07 -17.25
N ARG A 58 -27.95 37.26 -16.21
CA ARG A 58 -26.89 36.55 -15.50
C ARG A 58 -26.30 35.54 -16.48
N ASP A 59 -25.07 35.81 -16.91
CA ASP A 59 -24.23 34.88 -17.63
C ASP A 59 -24.16 33.57 -16.82
N ALA A 60 -24.92 32.57 -17.24
CA ALA A 60 -24.91 31.27 -16.63
C ALA A 60 -23.56 30.62 -16.98
N PRO A 61 -22.82 30.05 -16.02
CA PRO A 61 -21.53 29.44 -16.31
C PRO A 61 -21.69 28.37 -17.39
N ARG A 62 -21.14 28.67 -18.57
CA ARG A 62 -21.16 27.79 -19.74
C ARG A 62 -20.50 26.47 -19.34
N ARG A 63 -21.29 25.40 -19.22
CA ARG A 63 -20.79 24.05 -18.98
C ARG A 63 -19.86 23.67 -20.13
N VAL A 64 -18.55 23.69 -19.87
CA VAL A 64 -17.56 23.13 -20.77
C VAL A 64 -17.82 21.61 -20.80
N PRO A 65 -17.97 20.99 -21.98
CA PRO A 65 -18.11 19.54 -22.06
C PRO A 65 -16.90 18.90 -21.40
N ALA A 66 -17.14 17.95 -20.49
CA ALA A 66 -16.09 17.18 -19.85
C ALA A 66 -15.20 16.58 -20.95
N ARG A 67 -13.90 16.95 -20.94
CA ARG A 67 -12.90 16.36 -21.83
C ARG A 67 -13.05 14.84 -21.74
N PRO A 68 -13.18 14.12 -22.87
CA PRO A 68 -13.29 12.67 -22.84
C PRO A 68 -12.12 12.12 -22.03
N VAL A 69 -12.43 11.39 -20.95
CA VAL A 69 -11.43 10.71 -20.13
C VAL A 69 -10.89 9.58 -20.98
N VAL A 70 -9.83 9.86 -21.74
CA VAL A 70 -9.05 8.80 -22.39
C VAL A 70 -8.52 7.92 -21.26
N PRO A 71 -8.86 6.62 -21.24
CA PRO A 71 -8.28 5.71 -20.26
C PRO A 71 -6.76 5.81 -20.35
N PRO A 72 -6.04 5.93 -19.21
CA PRO A 72 -4.59 5.98 -19.26
C PRO A 72 -4.09 4.74 -20.01
N VAL A 73 -3.14 4.95 -20.93
CA VAL A 73 -2.46 3.85 -21.64
C VAL A 73 -1.89 2.92 -20.58
N ARG A 74 -2.23 1.62 -20.66
CA ARG A 74 -1.67 0.63 -19.74
C ARG A 74 -0.18 0.50 -19.98
N LEU A 75 0.57 0.60 -18.90
CA LEU A 75 2.01 0.40 -18.92
C LEU A 75 2.35 -1.09 -19.01
N PRO A 76 3.50 -1.48 -19.57
CA PRO A 76 3.95 -2.86 -19.57
C PRO A 76 4.08 -3.43 -18.14
N GLY A 77 3.49 -4.60 -17.89
CA GLY A 77 3.48 -5.24 -16.56
C GLY A 77 2.43 -4.69 -15.59
N GLU A 78 1.56 -3.79 -16.05
CA GLU A 78 0.47 -3.23 -15.25
C GLU A 78 -0.75 -4.17 -15.22
N GLU A 79 -1.21 -4.48 -14.01
CA GLU A 79 -2.46 -5.19 -13.74
C GLU A 79 -3.41 -4.30 -12.92
N PRO A 80 -4.74 -4.53 -12.97
CA PRO A 80 -5.65 -3.86 -12.05
C PRO A 80 -5.51 -4.42 -10.63
N PHE A 81 -5.51 -3.56 -9.62
CA PHE A 81 -5.58 -3.99 -8.23
C PHE A 81 -6.99 -4.47 -7.88
N VAL A 82 -7.10 -5.72 -7.44
CA VAL A 82 -8.36 -6.32 -6.94
C VAL A 82 -8.19 -6.64 -5.45
N PRO A 83 -8.87 -5.93 -4.54
CA PRO A 83 -8.78 -6.22 -3.11
C PRO A 83 -9.34 -7.61 -2.79
N TRP A 84 -8.59 -8.44 -2.04
CA TRP A 84 -9.07 -9.76 -1.64
C TRP A 84 -10.21 -9.65 -0.61
N ALA A 85 -11.41 -10.07 -0.96
CA ALA A 85 -12.55 -10.11 -0.04
C ALA A 85 -12.77 -11.56 0.44
N PRO A 86 -12.33 -11.92 1.66
CA PRO A 86 -12.57 -13.26 2.17
C PRO A 86 -14.06 -13.53 2.39
N GLY A 87 -14.48 -14.77 2.13
CA GLY A 87 -15.76 -15.28 2.61
C GLY A 87 -15.75 -15.47 4.13
N SER A 88 -16.92 -15.71 4.72
CA SER A 88 -17.01 -16.11 6.13
C SER A 88 -16.37 -17.48 6.33
N ALA A 89 -15.46 -17.59 7.29
CA ALA A 89 -14.69 -18.80 7.59
C ALA A 89 -14.96 -19.32 9.00
N GLY A 90 -15.50 -18.49 9.91
CA GLY A 90 -15.80 -18.89 11.28
C GLY A 90 -16.34 -17.74 12.12
N GLU A 91 -16.38 -17.94 13.43
CA GLU A 91 -16.92 -16.99 14.38
C GLU A 91 -15.80 -16.23 15.14
N PRO A 92 -16.11 -15.07 15.75
CA PRO A 92 -15.13 -14.32 16.55
C PRO A 92 -14.46 -15.09 17.69
N ARG A 93 -15.09 -16.16 18.19
CA ARG A 93 -14.53 -17.01 19.26
C ARG A 93 -13.39 -17.90 18.78
N ASP A 94 -13.32 -18.20 17.49
CA ASP A 94 -12.31 -19.09 16.92
C ASP A 94 -10.93 -18.41 16.96
N LEU A 95 -10.86 -17.10 16.67
CA LEU A 95 -9.63 -16.33 16.80
C LEU A 95 -9.09 -16.26 18.24
N ARG A 96 -9.86 -16.65 19.26
CA ARG A 96 -9.41 -16.76 20.66
C ARG A 96 -8.89 -18.15 21.02
N ARG A 97 -9.03 -19.14 20.13
CA ARG A 97 -8.71 -20.55 20.36
C ARG A 97 -7.58 -21.05 19.45
N LEU A 98 -6.61 -20.19 19.14
CA LEU A 98 -5.49 -20.55 18.24
C LEU A 98 -4.57 -21.66 18.80
N ALA A 99 -4.70 -22.03 20.07
CA ALA A 99 -4.03 -23.20 20.64
C ALA A 99 -4.68 -24.53 20.22
N ASP A 100 -5.94 -24.51 19.77
CA ASP A 100 -6.61 -25.68 19.19
C ASP A 100 -6.08 -25.92 17.75
N PRO A 101 -5.52 -27.10 17.44
CA PRO A 101 -4.93 -27.38 16.13
C PRO A 101 -5.90 -27.23 14.96
N THR A 102 -7.18 -27.55 15.16
CA THR A 102 -8.21 -27.45 14.12
C THR A 102 -8.46 -25.99 13.76
N THR A 103 -8.65 -25.17 14.78
CA THR A 103 -8.83 -23.71 14.64
C THR A 103 -7.60 -23.04 14.04
N ALA A 104 -6.39 -23.40 14.51
CA ALA A 104 -5.14 -22.89 13.99
C ALA A 104 -4.97 -23.21 12.49
N ARG A 105 -5.31 -24.45 12.08
CA ARG A 105 -5.28 -24.86 10.69
C ARG A 105 -6.25 -24.05 9.82
N LEU A 106 -7.49 -23.87 10.27
CA LEU A 106 -8.49 -23.07 9.55
C LEU A 106 -8.02 -21.61 9.35
N VAL A 107 -7.52 -20.98 10.40
CA VAL A 107 -6.99 -19.60 10.31
C VAL A 107 -5.78 -19.54 9.37
N ARG A 108 -4.91 -20.54 9.41
CA ARG A 108 -3.76 -20.65 8.50
C ARG A 108 -4.22 -20.79 7.04
N GLU A 109 -5.23 -21.60 6.77
CA GLU A 109 -5.80 -21.77 5.43
C GLU A 109 -6.31 -20.42 4.89
N VAL A 110 -7.08 -19.66 5.69
CA VAL A 110 -7.54 -18.31 5.32
C VAL A 110 -6.39 -17.34 5.04
N LEU A 111 -5.31 -17.40 5.83
CA LEU A 111 -4.11 -16.57 5.58
C LEU A 111 -3.43 -16.96 4.26
N VAL A 112 -3.27 -18.26 3.99
CA VAL A 112 -2.68 -18.75 2.74
C VAL A 112 -3.53 -18.34 1.53
N ASP A 113 -4.86 -18.43 1.63
CA ASP A 113 -5.77 -17.97 0.58
C ASP A 113 -5.61 -16.46 0.32
N GLY A 114 -5.43 -15.66 1.37
CA GLY A 114 -5.18 -14.23 1.24
C GLY A 114 -3.85 -13.91 0.56
N ILE A 115 -2.81 -14.70 0.83
CA ILE A 115 -1.51 -14.58 0.17
C ILE A 115 -1.63 -14.97 -1.30
N ALA A 116 -2.33 -16.06 -1.62
CA ALA A 116 -2.53 -16.48 -3.01
C ALA A 116 -3.36 -15.47 -3.82
N ALA A 117 -4.38 -14.86 -3.20
CA ALA A 117 -5.30 -13.95 -3.87
C ALA A 117 -4.72 -12.54 -4.07
N GLU A 118 -3.95 -12.02 -3.12
CA GLU A 118 -3.49 -10.62 -3.15
C GLU A 118 -1.96 -10.46 -3.10
N GLY A 119 -1.20 -11.55 -2.98
CA GLY A 119 0.24 -11.49 -2.83
C GLY A 119 0.93 -10.86 -4.05
N PRO A 120 2.02 -10.10 -3.85
CA PRO A 120 2.62 -9.75 -2.55
C PRO A 120 1.73 -8.83 -1.70
N VAL A 121 1.59 -9.18 -0.42
CA VAL A 121 0.64 -8.54 0.52
C VAL A 121 1.31 -8.15 1.83
N HIS A 122 1.00 -6.95 2.34
CA HIS A 122 1.51 -6.45 3.61
C HIS A 122 0.97 -7.27 4.80
N ARG A 123 1.81 -7.54 5.80
CA ARG A 123 1.45 -8.32 6.99
C ARG A 123 0.19 -7.83 7.71
N GLU A 124 0.05 -6.52 7.90
CA GLU A 124 -1.10 -5.94 8.59
C GLU A 124 -2.36 -6.07 7.75
N ARG A 125 -2.24 -5.86 6.44
CA ARG A 125 -3.35 -6.00 5.51
C ARG A 125 -3.87 -7.42 5.47
N LEU A 126 -2.97 -8.40 5.37
CA LEU A 126 -3.30 -9.82 5.39
C LEU A 126 -4.04 -10.20 6.67
N ALA A 127 -3.46 -9.89 7.83
CA ALA A 127 -4.04 -10.24 9.12
C ALA A 127 -5.40 -9.59 9.36
N ARG A 128 -5.55 -8.30 9.03
CA ARG A 128 -6.85 -7.59 9.18
C ARG A 128 -7.92 -8.15 8.25
N ARG A 129 -7.58 -8.49 7.01
CA ARG A 129 -8.54 -9.11 6.07
C ARG A 129 -8.92 -10.51 6.53
N ALA A 130 -7.95 -11.34 6.90
CA ALA A 130 -8.21 -12.67 7.47
C ALA A 130 -9.11 -12.59 8.71
N ALA A 131 -8.88 -11.62 9.61
CA ALA A 131 -9.74 -11.43 10.79
C ALA A 131 -11.20 -11.09 10.43
N ARG A 132 -11.45 -10.42 9.30
CA ARG A 132 -12.82 -10.16 8.83
C ARG A 132 -13.55 -11.43 8.38
N ALA A 133 -12.83 -12.47 7.95
CA ALA A 133 -13.42 -13.77 7.67
C ALA A 133 -14.04 -14.42 8.92
N PHE A 134 -13.62 -13.99 10.12
CA PHE A 134 -14.14 -14.43 11.42
C PHE A 134 -15.00 -13.36 12.11
N GLU A 135 -15.54 -12.42 11.33
CA GLU A 135 -16.38 -11.32 11.81
C GLU A 135 -15.73 -10.42 12.88
N VAL A 136 -14.38 -10.35 12.90
CA VAL A 136 -13.64 -9.49 13.81
C VAL A 136 -13.24 -8.20 13.07
N PRO A 137 -13.91 -7.06 13.32
CA PRO A 137 -13.70 -5.84 12.54
C PRO A 137 -12.44 -5.08 12.94
N ARG A 138 -11.88 -5.34 14.13
CA ARG A 138 -10.71 -4.67 14.70
C ARG A 138 -9.79 -5.72 15.31
N LEU A 139 -8.52 -5.62 14.95
CA LEU A 139 -7.46 -6.51 15.40
C LEU A 139 -6.46 -5.69 16.19
N THR A 140 -6.10 -6.16 17.39
CA THR A 140 -5.00 -5.63 18.18
C THR A 140 -3.67 -6.15 17.64
N ASP A 141 -2.57 -5.44 17.93
CA ASP A 141 -1.24 -5.83 17.45
C ASP A 141 -0.81 -7.21 17.98
N ALA A 142 -1.12 -7.49 19.25
CA ALA A 142 -0.87 -8.81 19.84
C ALA A 142 -1.63 -9.92 19.11
N ARG A 143 -2.92 -9.70 18.81
CA ARG A 143 -3.73 -10.68 18.08
C ARG A 143 -3.25 -10.85 16.64
N MET A 144 -2.85 -9.75 15.99
CA MET A 144 -2.22 -9.80 14.67
C MET A 144 -0.95 -10.66 14.69
N ALA A 145 -0.08 -10.48 15.68
CA ALA A 145 1.12 -11.29 15.84
C ALA A 145 0.78 -12.78 16.04
N GLU A 146 -0.22 -13.11 16.86
CA GLU A 146 -0.69 -14.50 17.04
C GLU A 146 -1.21 -15.13 15.73
N LEU A 147 -1.96 -14.38 14.92
CA LEU A 147 -2.45 -14.87 13.62
C LEU A 147 -1.28 -15.14 12.67
N LEU A 148 -0.35 -14.18 12.56
CA LEU A 148 0.80 -14.30 11.66
C LEU A 148 1.78 -15.38 12.11
N ALA A 149 1.84 -15.72 13.41
CA ALA A 149 2.62 -16.83 13.96
C ALA A 149 2.25 -18.21 13.39
N LEU A 150 1.11 -18.33 12.72
CA LEU A 150 0.68 -19.55 12.03
C LEU A 150 1.35 -19.74 10.66
N LEU A 151 2.05 -18.72 10.14
CA LEU A 151 2.79 -18.76 8.89
C LEU A 151 4.26 -19.13 9.13
N PRO A 152 4.96 -19.67 8.12
CA PRO A 152 6.36 -20.12 8.27
C PRO A 152 7.33 -19.00 8.65
N ASP A 153 7.14 -17.80 8.09
CA ASP A 153 7.92 -16.61 8.44
C ASP A 153 6.98 -15.54 9.02
N PRO A 154 6.72 -15.56 10.34
CA PRO A 154 5.86 -14.59 10.98
C PRO A 154 6.51 -13.21 11.12
N ALA A 155 7.82 -13.09 10.88
CA ALA A 155 8.54 -11.83 10.94
C ALA A 155 8.49 -11.07 9.60
N ALA A 156 8.18 -11.74 8.49
CA ALA A 156 8.03 -11.14 7.17
C ALA A 156 7.11 -9.91 7.20
N GLU A 157 7.55 -8.86 6.52
CA GLU A 157 6.74 -7.66 6.27
C GLU A 157 5.77 -7.88 5.09
N TRP A 158 6.24 -8.64 4.10
CA TRP A 158 5.52 -8.94 2.86
C TRP A 158 5.41 -10.44 2.68
N PHE A 159 4.20 -10.93 2.45
CA PHE A 159 3.94 -12.32 2.12
C PHE A 159 3.74 -12.47 0.62
N TRP A 160 4.52 -13.36 0.02
CA TRP A 160 4.54 -13.62 -1.42
C TRP A 160 3.78 -14.90 -1.75
N PRO A 161 3.04 -14.95 -2.89
CA PRO A 161 2.45 -16.20 -3.37
C PRO A 161 3.52 -17.25 -3.63
N GLU A 162 3.14 -18.52 -3.48
CA GLU A 162 4.02 -19.63 -3.83
C GLU A 162 4.44 -19.56 -5.30
N GLY A 163 5.72 -19.80 -5.57
CA GLY A 163 6.29 -19.76 -6.92
C GLY A 163 6.62 -18.36 -7.46
N VAL A 164 6.31 -17.28 -6.72
CA VAL A 164 6.72 -15.92 -7.09
C VAL A 164 8.01 -15.56 -6.39
N ASP A 165 9.08 -15.39 -7.16
CA ASP A 165 10.35 -14.87 -6.65
C ASP A 165 10.32 -13.32 -6.60
N PRO A 166 10.48 -12.71 -5.40
CA PRO A 166 10.56 -11.26 -5.24
C PRO A 166 11.64 -10.60 -6.12
N ALA A 167 12.75 -11.29 -6.37
CA ALA A 167 13.87 -10.72 -7.12
C ALA A 167 13.59 -10.62 -8.63
N SER A 168 12.82 -11.55 -9.19
CA SER A 168 12.49 -11.58 -10.63
C SER A 168 11.12 -10.98 -10.96
N TRP A 169 10.28 -10.70 -9.97
CA TRP A 169 8.93 -10.20 -10.21
C TRP A 169 8.93 -8.74 -10.68
N THR A 170 8.37 -8.51 -11.88
CA THR A 170 8.32 -7.19 -12.53
C THR A 170 6.91 -6.60 -12.66
N GLY A 171 5.90 -7.27 -12.11
CA GLY A 171 4.51 -6.81 -12.17
C GLY A 171 4.22 -5.65 -11.22
N PHE A 172 3.16 -4.90 -11.48
CA PHE A 172 2.60 -3.96 -10.50
C PHE A 172 1.11 -3.74 -10.73
N ARG A 173 0.39 -3.41 -9.65
CA ARG A 173 -1.07 -3.27 -9.71
C ARG A 173 -1.49 -1.81 -9.56
N ARG A 174 -2.14 -1.29 -10.60
CA ARG A 174 -2.75 0.05 -10.60
C ARG A 174 -3.95 0.07 -9.67
N GLN A 175 -4.03 1.10 -8.84
CA GLN A 175 -5.16 1.33 -7.94
C GLN A 175 -6.09 2.40 -8.51
N GLY A 176 -7.40 2.18 -8.38
CA GLY A 176 -8.39 3.19 -8.76
C GLY A 176 -8.46 4.33 -7.74
N SER A 177 -8.19 4.03 -6.47
CA SER A 177 -8.24 4.96 -5.35
C SER A 177 -7.15 4.66 -4.33
N ALA A 178 -6.58 5.72 -3.72
CA ALA A 178 -5.72 5.59 -2.54
C ALA A 178 -6.40 4.90 -1.34
N GLY A 179 -7.74 4.79 -1.35
CA GLY A 179 -8.49 4.06 -0.33
C GLY A 179 -8.48 2.53 -0.50
N ASP A 180 -8.12 2.00 -1.68
CA ASP A 180 -8.16 0.57 -1.95
C ASP A 180 -7.06 -0.19 -1.18
N ARG A 181 -5.85 0.38 -1.19
CA ARG A 181 -4.68 -0.07 -0.42
C ARG A 181 -3.77 1.14 -0.17
N PRO A 182 -3.46 1.46 1.10
CA PRO A 182 -2.55 2.56 1.40
C PRO A 182 -1.17 2.26 0.80
N LEU A 183 -0.43 3.28 0.41
CA LEU A 183 0.85 3.11 -0.30
C LEU A 183 1.88 2.33 0.54
N GLU A 184 1.83 2.50 1.87
CA GLU A 184 2.65 1.78 2.84
C GLU A 184 2.36 0.27 2.85
N HIS A 185 1.22 -0.15 2.31
CA HIS A 185 0.86 -1.56 2.10
C HIS A 185 1.14 -2.04 0.66
N VAL A 186 1.90 -1.28 -0.13
CA VAL A 186 2.43 -1.69 -1.43
C VAL A 186 3.91 -2.04 -1.26
N PRO A 187 4.35 -3.24 -1.67
CA PRO A 187 5.75 -3.64 -1.50
C PRO A 187 6.69 -2.76 -2.33
N PRO A 188 7.93 -2.51 -1.85
CA PRO A 188 8.92 -1.73 -2.59
C PRO A 188 9.16 -2.25 -4.02
N GLU A 189 9.14 -3.57 -4.22
CA GLU A 189 9.23 -4.21 -5.53
C GLU A 189 8.16 -3.69 -6.49
N GLU A 190 6.91 -3.63 -6.02
CA GLU A 190 5.75 -3.20 -6.82
C GLU A 190 5.83 -1.69 -7.16
N ILE A 191 6.24 -0.87 -6.20
CA ILE A 191 6.47 0.56 -6.41
C ILE A 191 7.62 0.78 -7.42
N GLY A 192 8.73 0.05 -7.25
CA GLY A 192 9.89 0.11 -8.15
C GLY A 192 9.55 -0.37 -9.56
N ASN A 193 8.72 -1.40 -9.70
CA ASN A 193 8.22 -1.90 -10.98
C ASN A 193 7.41 -0.83 -11.73
N ALA A 194 6.51 -0.14 -11.04
CA ALA A 194 5.76 0.98 -11.62
C ALA A 194 6.71 2.11 -12.08
N MET A 195 7.70 2.46 -11.27
CA MET A 195 8.71 3.47 -11.62
C MET A 195 9.50 3.08 -12.88
N VAL A 196 9.97 1.84 -12.98
CA VAL A 196 10.68 1.33 -14.17
C VAL A 196 9.79 1.43 -15.41
N ALA A 197 8.52 1.05 -15.31
CA ALA A 197 7.60 1.11 -16.45
C ALA A 197 7.36 2.55 -16.93
N LEU A 198 7.19 3.50 -16.01
CA LEU A 198 7.05 4.93 -16.32
C LEU A 198 8.30 5.51 -17.01
N LEU A 199 9.48 5.16 -16.50
CA LEU A 199 10.75 5.59 -17.07
C LEU A 199 10.95 5.05 -18.50
N ARG A 200 10.65 3.77 -18.73
CA ARG A 200 10.70 3.15 -20.07
C ARG A 200 9.73 3.82 -21.04
N SER A 201 8.52 4.11 -20.58
CA SER A 201 7.50 4.76 -21.41
C SER A 201 7.83 6.21 -21.77
N SER A 202 8.64 6.89 -20.96
CA SER A 202 8.93 8.33 -21.12
C SER A 202 10.32 8.61 -21.68
N GLY A 203 11.22 7.61 -21.73
CA GLY A 203 12.64 7.81 -22.07
C GLY A 203 13.47 8.43 -20.94
N GLY A 204 12.92 8.47 -19.72
CA GLY A 204 13.52 9.11 -18.54
C GLY A 204 12.66 10.24 -17.96
N LEU A 205 12.81 10.52 -16.67
CA LEU A 205 12.03 11.52 -15.94
C LEU A 205 12.87 12.20 -14.85
N ALA A 206 12.56 13.46 -14.54
CA ALA A 206 13.03 14.08 -13.30
C ALA A 206 12.42 13.36 -12.08
N LEU A 207 13.09 13.41 -10.92
CA LEU A 207 12.65 12.71 -9.71
C LEU A 207 11.23 13.12 -9.29
N GLU A 208 10.93 14.42 -9.34
CA GLU A 208 9.64 14.98 -8.96
C GLU A 208 8.53 14.48 -9.88
N GLN A 209 8.82 14.38 -11.19
CA GLN A 209 7.88 13.85 -12.18
C GLN A 209 7.65 12.36 -11.96
N LEU A 210 8.71 11.59 -11.72
CA LEU A 210 8.63 10.15 -11.43
C LEU A 210 7.78 9.89 -10.18
N VAL A 211 8.02 10.65 -9.10
CA VAL A 211 7.23 10.58 -7.86
C VAL A 211 5.76 10.87 -8.12
N ALA A 212 5.45 11.99 -8.80
CA ALA A 212 4.07 12.37 -9.07
C ALA A 212 3.32 11.33 -9.92
N GLN A 213 3.96 10.80 -10.96
CA GLN A 213 3.36 9.78 -11.83
C GLN A 213 3.19 8.44 -11.10
N THR A 214 4.15 8.04 -10.26
CA THR A 214 4.05 6.81 -9.45
C THR A 214 2.89 6.89 -8.46
N LEU A 215 2.72 8.05 -7.80
CA LEU A 215 1.56 8.29 -6.94
C LEU A 215 0.23 8.13 -7.69
N ALA A 216 0.15 8.64 -8.92
CA ALA A 216 -1.04 8.52 -9.75
C ALA A 216 -1.34 7.05 -10.12
N VAL A 217 -0.32 6.19 -10.30
CA VAL A 217 -0.50 4.74 -10.48
C VAL A 217 -1.18 4.10 -9.27
N PHE A 218 -0.86 4.55 -8.07
CA PHE A 218 -1.42 4.03 -6.82
C PHE A 218 -2.61 4.85 -6.30
N GLY A 219 -3.28 5.62 -7.17
CA GLY A 219 -4.54 6.30 -6.85
C GLY A 219 -4.40 7.57 -6.00
N HIS A 220 -3.17 8.04 -5.73
CA HIS A 220 -2.91 9.27 -5.00
C HIS A 220 -2.85 10.48 -5.96
N ARG A 221 -3.62 11.53 -5.65
CA ARG A 221 -3.64 12.78 -6.43
C ARG A 221 -2.66 13.84 -5.95
N ARG A 222 -2.17 13.69 -4.72
CA ARG A 222 -1.29 14.65 -4.05
C ARG A 222 -0.19 13.90 -3.33
N LEU A 223 1.02 14.44 -3.37
CA LEU A 223 2.12 13.97 -2.53
C LEU A 223 1.88 14.43 -1.10
N HIS A 224 1.85 13.49 -0.16
CA HIS A 224 1.89 13.76 1.26
C HIS A 224 3.25 13.31 1.80
N PRO A 225 3.90 14.06 2.72
CA PRO A 225 5.25 13.72 3.19
C PRO A 225 5.39 12.28 3.72
N VAL A 226 4.32 11.75 4.34
CA VAL A 226 4.26 10.37 4.84
C VAL A 226 4.45 9.29 3.77
N LEU A 227 4.18 9.62 2.50
CA LEU A 227 4.29 8.68 1.37
C LEU A 227 5.72 8.60 0.81
N MET A 228 6.56 9.59 1.11
CA MET A 228 7.91 9.69 0.54
C MET A 228 8.79 8.48 0.89
N PRO A 229 8.82 7.98 2.14
CA PRO A 229 9.61 6.80 2.48
C PRO A 229 9.27 5.56 1.63
N ALA A 230 7.99 5.33 1.31
CA ALA A 230 7.59 4.20 0.47
C ALA A 230 8.06 4.36 -0.98
N LEU A 231 7.96 5.59 -1.52
CA LEU A 231 8.46 5.93 -2.85
C LEU A 231 9.99 5.78 -2.94
N GLU A 232 10.70 6.27 -1.93
CA GLU A 232 12.16 6.14 -1.82
C GLU A 232 12.59 4.67 -1.73
N ALA A 233 11.89 3.87 -0.92
CA ALA A 233 12.12 2.44 -0.81
C ALA A 233 11.93 1.71 -2.15
N GLY A 234 10.87 2.05 -2.89
CA GLY A 234 10.62 1.49 -4.21
C GLY A 234 11.68 1.87 -5.24
N LEU A 235 12.09 3.14 -5.25
CA LEU A 235 13.17 3.59 -6.13
C LEU A 235 14.52 2.93 -5.77
N ALA A 236 14.82 2.81 -4.48
CA ALA A 236 16.01 2.12 -4.01
C ALA A 236 15.98 0.62 -4.36
N GLN A 237 14.80 -0.01 -4.33
CA GLN A 237 14.61 -1.39 -4.79
C GLN A 237 14.96 -1.50 -6.28
N ALA A 238 14.43 -0.62 -7.12
CA ALA A 238 14.65 -0.67 -8.56
C ALA A 238 16.13 -0.42 -8.93
N VAL A 239 16.81 0.47 -8.20
CA VAL A 239 18.26 0.69 -8.33
C VAL A 239 19.05 -0.54 -7.92
N ARG A 240 18.74 -1.16 -6.77
CA ARG A 240 19.42 -2.38 -6.29
C ARG A 240 19.23 -3.55 -7.25
N ALA A 241 18.07 -3.64 -7.88
CA ALA A 241 17.77 -4.63 -8.91
C ALA A 241 18.48 -4.33 -10.26
N GLY A 242 19.23 -3.22 -10.38
CA GLY A 242 19.93 -2.85 -11.61
C GLY A 242 19.02 -2.44 -12.76
N ARG A 243 17.79 -2.01 -12.47
CA ARG A 243 16.78 -1.66 -13.48
C ARG A 243 16.58 -0.15 -13.66
N VAL A 244 17.19 0.64 -12.78
CA VAL A 244 17.17 2.10 -12.80
C VAL A 244 18.58 2.64 -12.60
N THR A 245 18.97 3.59 -13.43
CA THR A 245 20.24 4.30 -13.32
C THR A 245 19.97 5.75 -12.92
N ARG A 246 20.77 6.27 -11.98
CA ARG A 246 20.79 7.68 -11.61
C ARG A 246 22.06 8.32 -12.18
N ALA A 247 21.92 9.25 -13.12
CA ALA A 247 23.06 9.90 -13.78
C ALA A 247 23.69 11.05 -12.96
N GLY A 248 23.09 11.45 -11.84
CA GLY A 248 23.57 12.52 -10.96
C GLY A 248 22.44 13.42 -10.47
N THR A 249 22.74 14.36 -9.57
CA THR A 249 21.78 15.38 -9.12
C THR A 249 21.35 16.28 -10.28
N GLY A 250 20.04 16.42 -10.47
CA GLY A 250 19.45 17.26 -11.54
C GLY A 250 19.41 16.60 -12.93
N GLN A 251 19.96 15.39 -13.09
CA GLN A 251 19.83 14.62 -14.33
C GLN A 251 18.56 13.75 -14.30
N PRO A 252 17.95 13.48 -15.48
CA PRO A 252 16.83 12.55 -15.55
C PRO A 252 17.25 11.17 -15.07
N ILE A 253 16.38 10.55 -14.29
CA ILE A 253 16.46 9.14 -13.97
C ILE A 253 16.04 8.38 -15.21
N THR A 254 16.73 7.28 -15.53
CA THR A 254 16.40 6.43 -16.67
C THR A 254 16.27 4.98 -16.26
N ALA A 255 15.45 4.22 -16.97
CA ALA A 255 15.46 2.78 -16.86
C ALA A 255 16.74 2.24 -17.49
N THR A 256 17.32 1.22 -16.88
CA THR A 256 18.47 0.53 -17.46
C THR A 256 17.98 -0.25 -18.67
N GLU A 257 18.55 0.05 -19.84
CA GLU A 257 18.40 -0.77 -21.05
C GLU A 257 18.82 -2.20 -20.67
N ALA A 258 17.98 -3.20 -20.98
CA ALA A 258 18.47 -4.57 -20.92
C ALA A 258 19.62 -4.64 -21.92
N VAL A 259 20.85 -4.89 -21.44
CA VAL A 259 21.99 -5.12 -22.33
C VAL A 259 21.57 -6.30 -23.21
N GLY A 260 21.22 -6.02 -24.46
CA GLY A 260 20.70 -7.01 -25.37
C GLY A 260 21.67 -8.17 -25.41
N ALA A 261 21.18 -9.37 -25.11
CA ALA A 261 21.90 -10.58 -25.43
C ALA A 261 22.15 -10.56 -26.95
N GLY A 262 23.40 -10.30 -27.34
CA GLY A 262 23.91 -10.62 -28.67
C GLY A 262 23.75 -9.54 -29.74
N PHE A 263 24.42 -8.39 -29.56
CA PHE A 263 25.10 -7.78 -30.70
C PHE A 263 26.42 -8.54 -30.94
N PHE A 264 26.31 -9.77 -31.47
CA PHE A 264 27.42 -10.49 -32.11
C PHE A 264 27.00 -10.81 -33.54
N ALA A 265 26.95 -9.76 -34.36
CA ALA A 265 27.09 -9.90 -35.80
C ALA A 265 28.55 -9.57 -36.14
N GLY A 266 29.28 -10.53 -36.67
CA GLY A 266 30.54 -10.30 -37.37
C GLY A 266 31.76 -11.00 -36.78
N ALA A 267 32.05 -12.20 -37.28
CA ALA A 267 33.26 -12.50 -38.04
C ALA A 267 33.10 -13.86 -38.73
#